data_AF-A0A382P394-F1
#
_entry.id   AF-A0A382P394-F1
#
_cell.length_a   1.000
_cell.length_b   1.000
_cell.length_c   1.000
_cell.angle_alpha   90.00
_cell.angle_beta   90.00
_cell.angle_gamma   90.00
#
_symmetry.space_group_name_H-M   'P 1'
#
loop_
_entity.id
_entity.type
_entity.pdbx_description
1 polymer ?
#
loop_
_entity_poly.entity_id
_entity_poly.type
_entity_poly.pdbx_seq_one_letter_code
_entity_poly.pdbx_strand_id
1 'polypeptide(L)'
;SVAWIAERKNVLSTFFWLLTMWSYIRYVEQPSPKRYGLTALFLMVGLMAKPMLVTLPFVLLMMDFWPLGRWRILPENEKNNNSKEGVKFSKLIWEKIPFFIIVVGSCIVTFIVQKGGGALKAMEDNSLSARIANAMVSYVTYLGKTFWPSGLSVFYPHPGNTLPVWKAYVCVALLMVITLVAVRWIRRTPYLAFGWFWFLGTLVPVIQIVQTGAHAMADRYTYIPIIGLFIMVAWGLPDLLARWNHREKAPVIFAGLLIPLMVVTWVQVGYWKDSITLFKHAISVTDNKYSDLALTHNNLGIAQEEKGRLSEAIAQYRTAMKIKPDFALPHNNLGNILFASQKTEEAITYYKSALQLSPD
;
A
#
# COMPACT_ATOMS: atom_id res chain seq x y z
N SER A 1 6.34 0.38 24.01
CA SER A 1 5.95 -0.24 22.72
C SER A 1 6.32 0.69 21.57
N VAL A 2 7.48 0.46 20.95
CA VAL A 2 7.99 1.25 19.80
C VAL A 2 7.10 1.04 18.56
N ALA A 3 6.49 -0.15 18.43
CA ALA A 3 5.54 -0.48 17.35
C ALA A 3 4.31 0.43 17.32
N TRP A 4 3.75 0.80 18.49
CA TRP A 4 2.56 1.67 18.55
C TRP A 4 2.87 3.11 18.13
N ILE A 5 4.07 3.61 18.49
CA ILE A 5 4.51 4.96 18.10
C ILE A 5 4.80 5.01 16.59
N ALA A 6 5.47 3.99 16.04
CA ALA A 6 5.81 3.92 14.62
C ALA A 6 4.57 3.84 13.70
N GLU A 7 3.50 3.20 14.17
CA GLU A 7 2.25 3.00 13.42
C GLU A 7 1.16 4.03 13.75
N ARG A 8 1.37 4.94 14.71
CA ARG A 8 0.42 5.99 15.09
C ARG A 8 -0.08 6.79 13.89
N LYS A 9 0.80 7.08 12.93
CA LYS A 9 0.46 7.81 11.69
C LYS A 9 -0.60 7.06 10.86
N ASN A 10 -0.53 5.73 10.79
CA ASN A 10 -1.46 4.91 10.01
C ASN A 10 -2.82 4.83 10.70
N VAL A 11 -2.83 4.68 12.02
CA VAL A 11 -4.07 4.71 12.84
C VAL A 11 -4.75 6.08 12.72
N LEU A 12 -3.99 7.17 12.88
CA LEU A 12 -4.51 8.54 12.81
C LEU A 12 -5.04 8.87 11.40
N SER A 13 -4.31 8.44 10.37
CA SER A 13 -4.72 8.55 8.98
C SER A 13 -6.06 7.83 8.73
N THR A 14 -6.21 6.60 9.23
CA THR A 14 -7.46 5.83 9.10
C THR A 14 -8.60 6.48 9.87
N PHE A 15 -8.33 6.96 11.08
CA PHE A 15 -9.32 7.65 11.91
C PHE A 15 -9.87 8.89 11.19
N PHE A 16 -9.00 9.76 10.69
CA PHE A 16 -9.44 10.96 9.97
C PHE A 16 -10.06 10.65 8.61
N TRP A 17 -9.64 9.57 7.94
CA TRP A 17 -10.32 9.08 6.74
C TRP A 17 -11.79 8.78 7.03
N LEU A 18 -12.05 7.93 8.03
CA LEU A 18 -13.41 7.55 8.43
C LEU A 18 -14.21 8.74 8.97
N LEU A 19 -13.58 9.62 9.74
CA LEU A 19 -14.22 10.81 10.29
C LEU A 19 -14.63 11.82 9.19
N THR A 20 -13.79 11.97 8.16
CA THR A 20 -14.11 12.79 6.98
C THR A 20 -15.29 12.20 6.23
N MET A 21 -15.31 10.89 5.98
CA MET A 21 -16.45 10.22 5.36
C MET A 21 -17.73 10.40 6.18
N TRP A 22 -17.66 10.19 7.50
CA TRP A 22 -18.80 10.37 8.40
C TRP A 22 -19.32 11.81 8.40
N SER A 23 -18.44 12.80 8.50
CA SER A 23 -18.79 14.22 8.39
C SER A 23 -19.44 14.54 7.05
N TYR A 24 -18.92 13.94 5.97
CA TYR A 24 -19.47 14.11 4.63
C TYR A 24 -20.89 13.54 4.51
N ILE A 25 -21.15 12.35 5.06
CA ILE A 25 -22.51 11.77 5.13
C ILE A 25 -23.45 12.74 5.86
N ARG A 26 -23.03 13.30 7.00
CA ARG A 26 -23.84 14.29 7.75
C ARG A 26 -24.08 15.58 6.98
N TYR A 27 -23.13 16.00 6.15
CA TYR A 27 -23.31 17.12 5.23
C TYR A 27 -24.34 16.80 4.15
N VAL A 28 -24.32 15.60 3.57
CA VAL A 28 -25.29 15.16 2.55
C VAL A 28 -26.70 15.08 3.12
N GLU A 29 -26.86 14.56 4.34
CA GLU A 29 -28.17 14.46 5.00
C GLU A 29 -28.80 15.83 5.30
N GLN A 30 -28.00 16.78 5.81
CA GLN A 30 -28.44 18.15 6.08
C GLN A 30 -27.36 19.15 5.65
N PRO A 31 -27.44 19.65 4.40
CA PRO A 31 -26.44 20.55 3.83
C PRO A 31 -26.30 21.82 4.68
N SER A 32 -25.09 22.08 5.15
CA SER A 32 -24.74 23.33 5.83
C SER A 32 -23.28 23.69 5.59
N PRO A 33 -22.93 24.98 5.50
CA PRO A 33 -21.54 25.41 5.34
C PRO A 33 -20.63 24.90 6.47
N LYS A 34 -21.15 24.84 7.71
CA LYS A 34 -20.42 24.33 8.87
C LYS A 34 -20.01 22.85 8.70
N ARG A 35 -20.92 21.98 8.24
CA ARG A 35 -20.60 20.55 8.03
C ARG A 35 -19.68 20.32 6.84
N TYR A 36 -19.82 21.14 5.81
CA TYR A 36 -18.88 21.14 4.69
C TYR A 36 -17.46 21.54 5.14
N GLY A 37 -17.36 22.63 5.92
CA GLY A 37 -16.11 23.08 6.52
C GLY A 37 -15.48 22.06 7.47
N LEU A 38 -16.27 21.35 8.28
CA LEU A 38 -15.78 20.24 9.11
C LEU A 38 -15.21 19.09 8.27
N THR A 39 -15.85 18.77 7.14
CA THR A 39 -15.34 17.76 6.21
C THR A 39 -13.98 18.18 5.63
N ALA A 40 -13.84 19.45 5.22
CA ALA A 40 -12.55 19.99 4.78
C ALA A 40 -11.49 19.95 5.89
N LEU A 41 -11.87 20.30 7.12
CA LEU A 41 -10.98 20.29 8.29
C LEU A 41 -10.44 18.88 8.56
N PHE A 42 -11.31 17.87 8.62
CA PHE A 42 -10.87 16.49 8.87
C PHE A 42 -10.00 15.94 7.74
N LEU A 43 -10.29 16.32 6.49
CA LEU A 43 -9.41 16.00 5.36
C LEU A 43 -8.01 16.62 5.54
N MET A 44 -7.94 17.91 5.88
CA MET A 44 -6.65 18.61 6.10
C MET A 44 -5.85 17.97 7.24
N VAL A 45 -6.47 17.74 8.40
CA VAL A 45 -5.78 17.13 9.55
C VAL A 45 -5.35 15.70 9.23
N GLY A 46 -6.15 14.95 8.48
CA GLY A 46 -5.78 13.61 8.04
C GLY A 46 -4.62 13.61 7.03
N LEU A 47 -4.56 14.58 6.10
CA LEU A 47 -3.43 14.76 5.18
C LEU A 47 -2.14 15.10 5.95
N MET A 48 -2.23 15.87 7.03
CA MET A 48 -1.10 16.14 7.94
C MET A 48 -0.64 14.88 8.69
N ALA A 49 -1.55 13.93 8.96
CA ALA A 49 -1.17 12.64 9.55
C ALA A 49 -0.46 11.73 8.53
N LYS A 50 -0.97 11.67 7.29
CA LYS A 50 -0.36 10.90 6.21
C LYS A 50 -0.84 11.37 4.83
N PRO A 51 0.07 11.54 3.84
CA PRO A 51 -0.29 11.88 2.46
C PRO A 51 -1.21 10.87 1.75
N MET A 52 -1.46 9.71 2.34
CA MET A 52 -2.34 8.68 1.76
C MET A 52 -3.78 9.15 1.52
N LEU A 53 -4.24 10.18 2.26
CA LEU A 53 -5.59 10.76 2.13
C LEU A 53 -5.83 11.52 0.82
N VAL A 54 -4.82 11.68 -0.04
CA VAL A 54 -4.95 12.37 -1.34
C VAL A 54 -6.01 11.75 -2.25
N THR A 55 -6.37 10.48 -2.01
CA THR A 55 -7.41 9.77 -2.77
C THR A 55 -8.82 9.91 -2.18
N LEU A 56 -8.96 10.54 -1.02
CA LEU A 56 -10.24 10.65 -0.31
C LEU A 56 -11.29 11.47 -1.06
N PRO A 57 -10.98 12.61 -1.73
CA PRO A 57 -11.99 13.33 -2.52
C PRO A 57 -12.59 12.50 -3.65
N PHE A 58 -11.78 11.64 -4.27
CA PHE A 58 -12.26 10.66 -5.26
C PHE A 58 -13.22 9.66 -4.62
N VAL A 59 -12.91 9.16 -3.43
CA VAL A 59 -13.79 8.27 -2.67
C VAL A 59 -15.10 8.95 -2.26
N LEU A 60 -15.07 10.22 -1.85
CA LEU A 60 -16.30 10.97 -1.55
C LEU A 60 -17.21 11.09 -2.78
N LEU A 61 -16.62 11.33 -3.96
CA LEU A 61 -17.36 11.33 -5.22
C LEU A 61 -17.95 9.94 -5.55
N MET A 62 -17.22 8.86 -5.25
CA MET A 62 -17.76 7.50 -5.38
C MET A 62 -18.91 7.24 -4.41
N MET A 63 -18.84 7.77 -3.19
CA MET A 63 -19.91 7.62 -2.20
C MET A 63 -21.22 8.24 -2.69
N ASP A 64 -21.15 9.36 -3.44
CA ASP A 64 -22.32 9.97 -4.06
C ASP A 64 -22.98 9.05 -5.10
N PHE A 65 -22.21 8.18 -5.76
CA PHE A 65 -22.75 7.14 -6.64
C PHE A 65 -23.40 6.03 -5.83
N TRP A 66 -22.65 5.43 -4.90
CA TRP A 66 -23.12 4.41 -3.96
C TRP A 66 -22.25 4.49 -2.71
N PRO A 67 -22.79 4.43 -1.48
CA PRO A 67 -24.16 4.09 -1.14
C PRO A 67 -25.13 5.28 -1.07
N LEU A 68 -24.67 6.53 -1.21
CA LEU A 68 -25.53 7.70 -0.98
C LEU A 68 -26.56 7.95 -2.09
N GLY A 69 -26.34 7.39 -3.28
CA GLY A 69 -27.33 7.42 -4.38
C GLY A 69 -27.69 8.82 -4.87
N ARG A 70 -26.82 9.82 -4.68
CA ARG A 70 -27.05 11.20 -5.13
C ARG A 70 -26.95 11.35 -6.64
N TRP A 71 -26.19 10.46 -7.30
CA TRP A 71 -26.10 10.41 -8.76
C TRP A 71 -27.14 9.46 -9.36
N ARG A 72 -28.04 10.00 -10.18
CA ARG A 72 -29.13 9.26 -10.82
C ARG A 72 -28.64 8.35 -11.97
N ILE A 73 -28.12 7.16 -11.62
CA ILE A 73 -27.82 6.06 -12.56
C ILE A 73 -28.62 4.79 -12.24
N LEU A 74 -29.16 4.66 -11.04
CA LEU A 74 -29.92 3.48 -10.62
C LEU A 74 -31.38 3.59 -11.12
N PRO A 75 -31.94 2.54 -11.76
CA PRO A 75 -33.36 2.52 -12.10
C PRO A 75 -34.20 2.45 -10.82
N GLU A 76 -35.08 3.43 -10.61
CA GLU A 76 -36.16 3.34 -9.63
C GLU A 76 -37.16 2.27 -10.10
N ASN A 77 -37.28 1.19 -9.32
CA ASN A 77 -38.50 0.37 -9.30
C ASN A 77 -39.40 0.70 -8.11
N GLU A 78 -39.10 1.76 -7.35
CA GLU A 78 -39.97 2.26 -6.29
C GLU A 78 -40.51 3.63 -6.67
N LYS A 79 -41.68 3.61 -7.32
CA LYS A 79 -42.60 4.75 -7.37
C LYS A 79 -43.09 5.02 -5.93
N ASN A 80 -42.33 5.78 -5.16
CA ASN A 80 -42.84 6.46 -3.98
C ASN A 80 -42.69 7.97 -4.20
N ASN A 81 -43.82 8.67 -4.17
CA ASN A 81 -44.03 10.07 -4.59
C ASN A 81 -43.26 11.14 -3.78
N ASN A 82 -42.22 10.78 -3.03
CA ASN A 82 -41.38 11.68 -2.23
C ASN A 82 -39.88 11.58 -2.59
N SER A 83 -39.52 11.09 -3.79
CA SER A 83 -38.12 10.96 -4.17
C SER A 83 -37.49 12.34 -4.40
N LYS A 84 -36.56 12.72 -3.52
CA LYS A 84 -35.69 13.90 -3.66
C LYS A 84 -35.03 13.86 -5.05
N GLU A 85 -35.19 14.93 -5.83
CA GLU A 85 -34.58 15.05 -7.15
C GLU A 85 -33.07 14.75 -7.09
N GLY A 86 -32.62 13.78 -7.90
CA GLY A 86 -31.21 13.40 -7.99
C GLY A 86 -30.33 14.58 -8.47
N VAL A 87 -29.09 14.63 -7.98
CA VAL A 87 -28.15 15.72 -8.29
C VAL A 87 -27.38 15.43 -9.57
N LYS A 88 -27.20 16.44 -10.42
CA LYS A 88 -26.36 16.33 -11.64
C LYS A 88 -24.91 16.02 -11.26
N PHE A 89 -24.26 15.13 -12.01
CA PHE A 89 -22.86 14.74 -11.80
C PHE A 89 -21.88 15.93 -11.81
N SER A 90 -22.10 16.91 -12.68
CA SER A 90 -21.27 18.13 -12.73
C SER A 90 -21.33 18.92 -11.42
N LYS A 91 -22.51 19.03 -10.79
CA LYS A 91 -22.66 19.70 -9.49
C LYS A 91 -21.93 18.94 -8.38
N LEU A 92 -21.94 17.60 -8.44
CA LEU A 92 -21.15 16.78 -7.52
C LEU A 92 -19.65 17.03 -7.71
N ILE A 93 -19.15 17.10 -8.94
CA ILE A 93 -17.74 17.44 -9.19
C ILE A 93 -17.39 18.82 -8.61
N TRP A 94 -18.21 19.84 -8.90
CA TRP A 94 -18.00 21.20 -8.39
C TRP A 94 -17.95 21.25 -6.86
N GLU A 95 -18.80 20.47 -6.19
CA GLU A 95 -18.80 20.33 -4.73
C GLU A 95 -17.48 19.74 -4.18
N LYS A 96 -16.69 19.01 -4.98
CA LYS A 96 -15.44 18.36 -4.56
C LYS A 96 -14.19 19.13 -4.96
N ILE A 97 -14.30 20.12 -5.87
CA ILE A 97 -13.16 20.93 -6.31
C ILE A 97 -12.36 21.51 -5.12
N PRO A 98 -12.99 22.09 -4.07
CA PRO A 98 -12.23 22.58 -2.91
C PRO A 98 -11.40 21.49 -2.21
N PHE A 99 -11.94 20.27 -2.08
CA PHE A 99 -11.21 19.14 -1.50
C PHE A 99 -10.04 18.69 -2.40
N PHE A 100 -10.22 18.70 -3.72
CA PHE A 100 -9.13 18.43 -4.66
C PHE A 100 -8.03 19.49 -4.60
N ILE A 101 -8.37 20.78 -4.45
CA ILE A 101 -7.39 21.86 -4.28
C ILE A 101 -6.54 21.63 -3.03
N ILE A 102 -7.17 21.29 -1.89
CA ILE A 102 -6.47 20.96 -0.64
C ILE A 102 -5.48 19.80 -0.86
N VAL A 103 -5.94 18.74 -1.52
CA VAL A 103 -5.13 17.57 -1.83
C VAL A 103 -3.95 17.91 -2.75
N VAL A 104 -4.17 18.67 -3.82
CA VAL A 104 -3.12 19.09 -4.75
C VAL A 104 -2.07 19.92 -4.03
N GLY A 105 -2.48 20.87 -3.17
CA GLY A 105 -1.56 21.62 -2.33
C GLY A 105 -0.70 20.72 -1.43
N SER A 106 -1.33 19.73 -0.78
CA SER A 106 -0.61 18.74 0.04
C SER A 106 0.37 17.89 -0.76
N CYS A 107 0.01 17.47 -1.98
CA CYS A 107 0.90 16.75 -2.89
C CYS A 107 2.14 17.57 -3.26
N ILE A 108 1.97 18.86 -3.58
CA ILE A 108 3.07 19.76 -3.92
C ILE A 108 4.04 19.90 -2.74
N VAL A 109 3.52 20.19 -1.54
CA VAL A 109 4.35 20.29 -0.33
C VAL A 109 5.10 18.99 -0.07
N THR A 110 4.40 17.85 -0.16
CA THR A 110 5.02 16.52 0.04
C THR A 110 6.13 16.27 -0.97
N PHE A 111 5.91 16.60 -2.25
CA PHE A 111 6.91 16.41 -3.30
C PHE A 111 8.17 17.24 -3.03
N ILE A 112 8.01 18.52 -2.65
CA ILE A 112 9.14 19.41 -2.34
C ILE A 112 9.95 18.86 -1.16
N VAL A 113 9.27 18.47 -0.06
CA VAL A 113 9.93 17.94 1.13
C VAL A 113 10.66 16.62 0.84
N GLN A 114 10.04 15.71 0.10
CA GLN A 114 10.64 14.42 -0.25
C GLN A 114 11.81 14.56 -1.23
N LYS A 115 11.74 15.52 -2.16
CA LYS A 115 12.85 15.86 -3.05
C LYS A 115 14.04 16.42 -2.26
N GLY A 116 13.77 17.36 -1.35
CA GLY A 116 14.81 17.96 -0.49
C GLY A 116 15.48 16.96 0.45
N GLY A 117 14.75 15.93 0.90
CA GLY A 117 15.29 14.85 1.74
C GLY A 117 15.94 13.68 0.98
N GLY A 118 16.11 13.76 -0.34
CA GLY A 118 16.74 12.71 -1.15
C GLY A 118 15.92 11.42 -1.34
N ALA A 119 14.70 11.34 -0.78
CA ALA A 119 13.86 10.15 -0.83
C ALA A 119 13.37 9.81 -2.25
N LEU A 120 13.39 10.78 -3.16
CA LEU A 120 13.04 10.63 -4.57
C LEU A 120 14.21 10.21 -5.47
N LYS A 121 15.43 10.00 -4.96
CA LYS A 121 16.56 9.56 -5.78
C LYS A 121 16.27 8.24 -6.51
N ALA A 122 15.59 7.31 -5.83
CA ALA A 122 15.11 6.06 -6.44
C ALA A 122 14.09 6.25 -7.59
N MET A 123 13.40 7.39 -7.63
CA MET A 123 12.50 7.76 -8.74
C MET A 123 13.28 8.16 -10.00
N GLU A 124 14.49 8.69 -9.82
CA GLU A 124 15.40 9.08 -10.90
C GLU A 124 16.16 7.85 -11.43
N ASP A 125 16.48 6.89 -10.56
CA ASP A 125 17.15 5.64 -10.94
C ASP A 125 16.26 4.67 -11.73
N ASN A 126 14.93 4.73 -11.53
CA ASN A 126 13.98 3.81 -12.17
C ASN A 126 13.19 4.50 -13.29
N SER A 127 13.21 3.88 -14.48
CA SER A 127 12.45 4.36 -15.64
C SER A 127 10.93 4.42 -15.35
N LEU A 128 10.25 5.38 -15.98
CA LEU A 128 8.78 5.52 -15.85
C LEU A 128 8.06 4.23 -16.28
N SER A 129 8.54 3.56 -17.33
CA SER A 129 7.97 2.30 -17.80
C SER A 129 8.13 1.17 -16.77
N ALA A 130 9.29 1.06 -16.11
CA ALA A 130 9.49 0.09 -15.04
C ALA A 130 8.56 0.35 -13.84
N ARG A 131 8.37 1.61 -13.46
CA ARG A 131 7.45 2.01 -12.38
C ARG A 131 6.00 1.68 -12.71
N ILE A 132 5.55 1.96 -13.93
CA ILE A 132 4.20 1.61 -14.38
C ILE A 132 4.04 0.09 -14.42
N ALA A 133 5.02 -0.65 -14.94
CA ALA A 133 4.99 -2.10 -15.00
C ALA A 133 4.93 -2.72 -13.57
N ASN A 134 5.74 -2.22 -12.64
CA ASN A 134 5.70 -2.60 -11.24
C ASN A 134 4.35 -2.28 -10.61
N ALA A 135 3.76 -1.11 -10.89
CA ALA A 135 2.47 -0.73 -10.37
C ALA A 135 1.36 -1.71 -10.80
N MET A 136 1.35 -2.14 -12.06
CA MET A 136 0.38 -3.12 -12.58
C MET A 136 0.55 -4.49 -11.93
N VAL A 137 1.78 -4.95 -11.78
CA VAL A 137 2.08 -6.21 -11.06
C VAL A 137 1.71 -6.10 -9.58
N SER A 138 1.94 -4.94 -8.96
CA SER A 138 1.63 -4.69 -7.55
C SER A 138 0.13 -4.78 -7.28
N TYR A 139 -0.73 -4.22 -8.15
CA TYR A 139 -2.19 -4.37 -8.03
C TYR A 139 -2.62 -5.84 -7.93
N VAL A 140 -2.14 -6.67 -8.85
CA VAL A 140 -2.48 -8.10 -8.90
C VAL A 140 -1.89 -8.84 -7.70
N THR A 141 -0.65 -8.49 -7.31
CA THR A 141 0.02 -9.08 -6.14
C THR A 141 -0.73 -8.78 -4.85
N TYR A 142 -1.20 -7.54 -4.66
CA TYR A 142 -2.05 -7.16 -3.54
C TYR A 142 -3.39 -7.87 -3.55
N LEU A 143 -4.00 -8.08 -4.72
CA LEU A 143 -5.22 -8.88 -4.85
C LEU A 143 -4.99 -10.30 -4.33
N GLY A 144 -3.92 -10.95 -4.80
CA GLY A 144 -3.53 -12.30 -4.37
C GLY A 144 -3.28 -12.37 -2.86
N LYS A 145 -2.46 -11.44 -2.33
CA LYS A 145 -2.11 -11.38 -0.90
C LYS A 145 -3.30 -11.08 0.01
N THR A 146 -4.36 -10.45 -0.51
CA THR A 146 -5.59 -10.19 0.25
C THR A 146 -6.34 -11.49 0.57
N PHE A 147 -6.39 -12.43 -0.37
CA PHE A 147 -7.10 -13.71 -0.21
C PHE A 147 -6.19 -14.84 0.29
N TRP A 148 -4.89 -14.77 0.00
CA TRP A 148 -3.90 -15.73 0.47
C TRP A 148 -2.63 -15.01 0.98
N PRO A 149 -2.59 -14.63 2.28
CA PRO A 149 -1.55 -13.78 2.85
C PRO A 149 -0.26 -14.57 3.15
N SER A 150 0.33 -15.21 2.15
CA SER A 150 1.57 -15.96 2.27
C SER A 150 2.78 -15.17 1.75
N GLY A 151 3.95 -15.46 2.31
CA GLY A 151 5.21 -14.84 1.88
C GLY A 151 5.20 -13.33 2.04
N LEU A 152 4.69 -12.84 3.18
CA LEU A 152 4.72 -11.42 3.50
C LEU A 152 6.14 -11.08 3.96
N SER A 153 6.72 -10.04 3.36
CA SER A 153 8.07 -9.60 3.66
C SER A 153 8.05 -8.21 4.30
N VAL A 154 9.01 -7.96 5.19
CA VAL A 154 9.26 -6.61 5.72
C VAL A 154 9.77 -5.65 4.63
N PHE A 155 10.36 -6.21 3.57
CA PHE A 155 10.97 -5.48 2.47
C PHE A 155 10.72 -6.18 1.12
N TYR A 156 10.17 -5.45 0.15
CA TYR A 156 10.00 -5.89 -1.23
C TYR A 156 10.94 -5.08 -2.12
N PRO A 157 12.07 -5.61 -2.59
CA PRO A 157 12.98 -4.84 -3.44
C PRO A 157 12.31 -4.51 -4.78
N HIS A 158 12.53 -3.30 -5.27
CA HIS A 158 12.04 -2.90 -6.57
C HIS A 158 12.71 -3.74 -7.68
N PRO A 159 11.96 -4.30 -8.65
CA PRO A 159 12.53 -5.15 -9.69
C PRO A 159 13.39 -4.37 -10.70
N GLY A 160 13.37 -3.03 -10.67
CA GLY A 160 14.01 -2.19 -11.67
C GLY A 160 13.57 -2.57 -13.08
N ASN A 161 14.53 -2.67 -14.00
CA ASN A 161 14.27 -3.11 -15.37
C ASN A 161 14.28 -4.64 -15.55
N THR A 162 14.37 -5.43 -14.48
CA THR A 162 14.44 -6.91 -14.56
C THR A 162 13.06 -7.57 -14.68
N LEU A 163 11.98 -6.80 -14.53
CA LEU A 163 10.62 -7.32 -14.62
C LEU A 163 10.30 -7.69 -16.09
N PRO A 164 9.92 -8.95 -16.37
CA PRO A 164 9.52 -9.33 -17.72
C PRO A 164 8.29 -8.55 -18.18
N VAL A 165 8.38 -7.88 -19.34
CA VAL A 165 7.30 -7.01 -19.86
C VAL A 165 5.98 -7.76 -20.03
N TRP A 166 6.03 -9.04 -20.42
CA TRP A 166 4.83 -9.88 -20.56
C TRP A 166 4.02 -9.99 -19.26
N LYS A 167 4.68 -9.99 -18.09
CA LYS A 167 3.97 -10.04 -16.79
C LYS A 167 3.10 -8.81 -16.59
N ALA A 168 3.61 -7.64 -16.98
CA ALA A 168 2.85 -6.41 -16.90
C ALA A 168 1.61 -6.47 -17.82
N TYR A 169 1.76 -6.95 -19.06
CA TYR A 169 0.62 -7.10 -19.98
C TYR A 169 -0.45 -8.07 -19.46
N VAL A 170 -0.05 -9.21 -18.89
CA VAL A 170 -1.00 -10.16 -18.27
C VAL A 170 -1.73 -9.52 -17.10
N CYS A 171 -1.02 -8.77 -16.25
CA CYS A 171 -1.64 -8.06 -15.14
C CYS A 171 -2.62 -6.98 -15.63
N VAL A 172 -2.25 -6.20 -16.65
CA VAL A 172 -3.12 -5.20 -17.26
C VAL A 172 -4.38 -5.86 -17.85
N ALA A 173 -4.22 -6.97 -18.58
CA ALA A 173 -5.35 -7.72 -19.13
C ALA A 173 -6.31 -8.19 -18.02
N LEU A 174 -5.78 -8.76 -16.94
CA LEU A 174 -6.59 -9.19 -15.80
C LEU A 174 -7.35 -8.02 -15.15
N LEU A 175 -6.66 -6.90 -14.89
CA LEU A 175 -7.28 -5.71 -14.30
C LEU A 175 -8.36 -5.12 -15.22
N MET A 176 -8.14 -5.12 -16.54
CA MET A 176 -9.15 -4.68 -17.51
C MET A 176 -10.37 -5.59 -17.49
N VAL A 177 -10.19 -6.91 -17.46
CA VAL A 177 -11.31 -7.86 -17.38
C VAL A 177 -12.14 -7.63 -16.12
N ILE A 178 -11.50 -7.53 -14.94
CA ILE A 178 -12.22 -7.27 -13.68
C ILE A 178 -12.96 -5.92 -13.74
N THR A 179 -12.31 -4.89 -14.28
CA THR A 179 -12.91 -3.56 -14.44
C THR A 179 -14.13 -3.60 -15.38
N LEU A 180 -14.03 -4.29 -16.52
CA LEU A 180 -15.13 -4.44 -17.45
C LEU A 180 -16.31 -5.18 -16.82
N VAL A 181 -16.06 -6.24 -16.04
CA VAL A 181 -17.11 -6.96 -15.30
C VAL A 181 -17.78 -6.04 -14.27
N ALA A 182 -16.98 -5.31 -13.49
CA ALA A 182 -17.48 -4.37 -12.48
C ALA A 182 -18.35 -3.26 -13.11
N VAL A 183 -17.91 -2.69 -14.23
CA VAL A 183 -18.66 -1.67 -14.97
C VAL A 183 -19.91 -2.27 -15.63
N ARG A 184 -19.81 -3.48 -16.22
CA ARG A 184 -20.93 -4.14 -16.89
C ARG A 184 -22.09 -4.44 -15.96
N TRP A 185 -21.80 -4.67 -14.67
CA TRP A 185 -22.79 -4.94 -13.63
C TRP A 185 -23.03 -3.78 -12.66
N ILE A 186 -22.51 -2.58 -12.95
CA ILE A 186 -22.57 -1.41 -12.07
C ILE A 186 -24.00 -1.03 -11.64
N ARG A 187 -25.00 -1.24 -12.50
CA ARG A 187 -26.41 -0.97 -12.17
C ARG A 187 -27.08 -2.06 -11.33
N ARG A 188 -26.62 -3.31 -11.46
CA ARG A 188 -27.22 -4.47 -10.76
C ARG A 188 -26.59 -4.68 -9.40
N THR A 189 -25.28 -4.53 -9.32
CA THR A 189 -24.46 -4.77 -8.13
C THR A 189 -23.49 -3.60 -7.97
N PRO A 190 -23.98 -2.39 -7.62
CA PRO A 190 -23.16 -1.18 -7.53
C PRO A 190 -22.02 -1.30 -6.51
N TYR A 191 -22.22 -2.11 -5.45
CA TYR A 191 -21.19 -2.41 -4.45
C TYR A 191 -19.95 -3.08 -5.04
N LEU A 192 -20.07 -3.85 -6.14
CA LEU A 192 -18.90 -4.45 -6.82
C LEU A 192 -18.05 -3.38 -7.49
N ALA A 193 -18.69 -2.46 -8.23
CA ALA A 193 -17.98 -1.35 -8.85
C ALA A 193 -17.40 -0.39 -7.81
N PHE A 194 -18.17 -0.08 -6.76
CA PHE A 194 -17.70 0.76 -5.66
C PHE A 194 -16.47 0.15 -4.99
N GLY A 195 -16.54 -1.12 -4.59
CA GLY A 195 -15.40 -1.78 -3.96
C GLY A 195 -14.18 -1.91 -4.87
N TRP A 196 -14.39 -2.21 -6.15
CA TRP A 196 -13.32 -2.33 -7.13
C TRP A 196 -12.61 -1.00 -7.40
N PHE A 197 -13.36 0.06 -7.70
CA PHE A 197 -12.77 1.38 -7.94
C PHE A 197 -12.21 2.03 -6.68
N TRP A 198 -12.74 1.67 -5.49
CA TRP A 198 -12.12 2.04 -4.23
C TRP A 198 -10.74 1.41 -4.12
N PHE A 199 -10.64 0.10 -4.33
CA PHE A 199 -9.36 -0.61 -4.30
C PHE A 199 -8.37 -0.01 -5.30
N LEU A 200 -8.77 0.19 -6.56
CA LEU A 200 -7.92 0.78 -7.58
C LEU A 200 -7.47 2.20 -7.19
N GLY A 201 -8.42 3.10 -6.91
CA GLY A 201 -8.11 4.51 -6.68
C GLY A 201 -7.28 4.76 -5.43
N THR A 202 -7.60 4.08 -4.32
CA THR A 202 -6.93 4.32 -3.03
C THR A 202 -5.55 3.67 -2.93
N LEU A 203 -5.21 2.72 -3.81
CA LEU A 203 -3.90 2.08 -3.86
C LEU A 203 -2.88 2.88 -4.68
N VAL A 204 -3.30 3.87 -5.48
CA VAL A 204 -2.42 4.71 -6.32
C VAL A 204 -1.22 5.30 -5.56
N PRO A 205 -1.36 5.83 -4.33
CA PRO A 205 -0.22 6.36 -3.57
C PRO A 205 0.75 5.27 -3.08
N VAL A 206 0.36 4.01 -3.12
CA VAL A 206 1.04 2.87 -2.48
C VAL A 206 1.78 1.98 -3.47
N ILE A 207 1.29 1.89 -4.72
CA ILE A 207 1.88 1.10 -5.82
C ILE A 207 3.18 1.69 -6.41
N GLN A 208 3.79 2.66 -5.73
CA GLN A 208 5.11 3.22 -6.08
C GLN A 208 5.19 3.82 -7.49
N ILE A 209 4.08 4.36 -8.01
CA ILE A 209 4.16 5.20 -9.21
C ILE A 209 5.08 6.37 -8.88
N VAL A 210 4.84 7.14 -7.82
CA VAL A 210 5.84 8.07 -7.27
C VAL A 210 6.68 7.30 -6.26
N GLN A 211 7.90 6.93 -6.66
CA GLN A 211 8.71 6.01 -5.89
C GLN A 211 9.45 6.72 -4.76
N THR A 212 9.37 6.17 -3.55
CA THR A 212 10.14 6.65 -2.39
C THR A 212 10.96 5.48 -1.83
N GLY A 213 12.28 5.57 -1.99
CA GLY A 213 13.21 4.50 -1.62
C GLY A 213 13.15 3.26 -2.53
N ALA A 214 13.72 2.17 -2.02
CA ALA A 214 14.03 0.94 -2.78
C ALA A 214 12.89 -0.10 -2.82
N HIS A 215 11.70 0.24 -2.32
CA HIS A 215 10.59 -0.70 -2.21
C HIS A 215 9.76 -0.78 -3.51
N ALA A 216 9.38 -1.97 -3.94
CA ALA A 216 8.39 -2.20 -5.01
C ALA A 216 6.95 -2.02 -4.52
N MET A 217 6.68 -2.52 -3.32
CA MET A 217 5.37 -2.53 -2.68
C MET A 217 5.54 -2.64 -1.15
N ALA A 218 4.47 -2.43 -0.40
CA ALA A 218 4.46 -2.54 1.06
C ALA A 218 3.06 -2.92 1.57
N ASP A 219 2.90 -4.16 2.04
CA ASP A 219 1.60 -4.69 2.50
C ASP A 219 0.99 -3.86 3.63
N ARG A 220 1.82 -3.28 4.50
CA ARG A 220 1.40 -2.42 5.62
C ARG A 220 0.61 -1.18 5.19
N TYR A 221 0.58 -0.84 3.90
CA TYR A 221 -0.18 0.30 3.37
C TYR A 221 -1.49 -0.10 2.69
N THR A 222 -1.88 -1.37 2.72
CA THR A 222 -3.10 -1.87 2.07
C THR A 222 -4.37 -1.70 2.90
N TYR A 223 -4.27 -1.26 4.16
CA TYR A 223 -5.39 -1.20 5.11
C TYR A 223 -6.60 -0.39 4.64
N ILE A 224 -6.41 0.74 3.92
CA ILE A 224 -7.54 1.47 3.30
C ILE A 224 -7.96 0.84 1.97
N PRO A 225 -7.05 0.51 1.04
CA PRO A 225 -7.42 -0.14 -0.21
C PRO A 225 -8.26 -1.39 -0.09
N ILE A 226 -7.93 -2.29 0.85
CA ILE A 226 -8.65 -3.56 1.01
C ILE A 226 -10.07 -3.37 1.54
N ILE A 227 -10.43 -2.21 2.10
CA ILE A 227 -11.82 -1.88 2.48
C ILE A 227 -12.73 -2.04 1.26
N GLY A 228 -12.27 -1.63 0.07
CA GLY A 228 -13.01 -1.80 -1.17
C GLY A 228 -13.32 -3.26 -1.47
N LEU A 229 -12.32 -4.14 -1.35
CA LEU A 229 -12.49 -5.58 -1.55
C LEU A 229 -13.41 -6.20 -0.48
N PHE A 230 -13.30 -5.77 0.78
CA PHE A 230 -14.20 -6.21 1.84
C PHE A 230 -15.65 -5.78 1.61
N ILE A 231 -15.89 -4.61 1.03
CA ILE A 231 -17.24 -4.20 0.61
C ILE A 231 -17.77 -5.14 -0.48
N MET A 232 -16.95 -5.53 -1.45
CA MET A 232 -17.38 -6.49 -2.48
C MET A 232 -17.79 -7.83 -1.87
N VAL A 233 -17.02 -8.33 -0.89
CA VAL A 233 -17.32 -9.59 -0.21
C VAL A 233 -18.54 -9.46 0.69
N ALA A 234 -18.62 -8.41 1.52
CA ALA A 234 -19.67 -8.24 2.51
C ALA A 234 -21.08 -8.11 1.90
N TRP A 235 -21.20 -7.45 0.74
CA TRP A 235 -22.47 -7.37 0.01
C TRP A 235 -22.64 -8.47 -1.04
N GLY A 236 -21.55 -8.91 -1.67
CA GLY A 236 -21.61 -9.92 -2.72
C GLY A 236 -21.90 -11.33 -2.22
N LEU A 237 -21.42 -11.66 -1.01
CA LEU A 237 -21.58 -12.99 -0.46
C LEU A 237 -23.05 -13.30 -0.10
N PRO A 238 -23.80 -12.44 0.62
CA PRO A 238 -25.23 -12.67 0.83
C PRO A 238 -26.01 -12.82 -0.48
N ASP A 239 -25.72 -11.98 -1.48
CA ASP A 239 -26.37 -12.05 -2.80
C ASP A 239 -26.10 -13.38 -3.53
N LEU A 240 -24.89 -13.93 -3.37
CA LEU A 240 -24.51 -15.23 -3.91
C LEU A 240 -25.21 -16.37 -3.16
N LEU A 241 -25.18 -16.33 -1.83
CA LEU A 241 -25.78 -17.35 -0.95
C LEU A 241 -27.30 -17.39 -1.08
N ALA A 242 -27.96 -16.26 -1.34
CA ALA A 242 -29.40 -16.19 -1.55
C ALA A 242 -29.86 -17.01 -2.76
N ARG A 243 -28.99 -17.21 -3.76
CA ARG A 243 -29.27 -18.00 -4.96
C ARG A 243 -28.81 -19.45 -4.86
N TRP A 244 -28.15 -19.82 -3.77
CA TRP A 244 -27.53 -21.13 -3.63
C TRP A 244 -28.38 -22.06 -2.77
N ASN A 245 -28.80 -23.18 -3.36
CA ASN A 245 -29.67 -24.17 -2.70
C ASN A 245 -29.07 -24.82 -1.45
N HIS A 246 -27.75 -24.75 -1.25
CA HIS A 246 -27.04 -25.38 -0.12
C HIS A 246 -26.48 -24.36 0.87
N ARG A 247 -27.16 -23.22 1.04
CA ARG A 247 -26.71 -22.12 1.92
C ARG A 247 -26.48 -22.55 3.38
N GLU A 248 -27.14 -23.62 3.83
CA GLU A 248 -26.94 -24.23 5.14
C GLU A 248 -25.51 -24.76 5.35
N LYS A 249 -24.79 -25.07 4.27
CA LYS A 249 -23.38 -25.50 4.30
C LYS A 249 -22.40 -24.33 4.34
N ALA A 250 -22.86 -23.10 4.12
CA ALA A 250 -21.98 -21.93 4.07
C ALA A 250 -21.12 -21.75 5.34
N PRO A 251 -21.66 -21.86 6.58
CA PRO A 251 -20.84 -21.74 7.79
C PRO A 251 -19.71 -22.75 7.87
N VAL A 252 -19.95 -24.00 7.44
CA VAL A 252 -18.93 -25.07 7.42
C VAL A 252 -17.83 -24.74 6.43
N ILE A 253 -18.19 -24.23 5.25
CA ILE A 253 -17.21 -23.78 4.24
C ILE A 253 -16.40 -22.59 4.75
N PHE A 254 -17.07 -21.62 5.38
CA PHE A 254 -16.38 -20.49 6.01
C PHE A 254 -15.40 -20.93 7.09
N ALA A 255 -15.82 -21.84 7.99
CA ALA A 255 -14.93 -22.41 9.00
C ALA A 255 -13.73 -23.14 8.35
N GLY A 256 -14.00 -23.92 7.30
CA GLY A 256 -12.96 -24.63 6.53
C GLY A 256 -11.96 -23.69 5.84
N LEU A 257 -12.37 -22.48 5.43
CA LEU A 257 -11.48 -21.46 4.87
C LEU A 257 -10.73 -20.66 5.95
N LEU A 258 -11.39 -20.39 7.08
CA LEU A 258 -10.80 -19.59 8.17
C LEU A 258 -9.65 -20.33 8.87
N ILE A 259 -9.75 -21.65 9.06
CA ILE A 259 -8.71 -22.43 9.75
C ILE A 259 -7.34 -22.31 9.05
N PRO A 260 -7.20 -22.59 7.73
CA PRO A 260 -5.95 -22.36 7.01
C PRO A 260 -5.46 -20.92 7.11
N LEU A 261 -6.35 -19.93 7.01
CA LEU A 261 -5.97 -18.51 7.11
C LEU A 261 -5.46 -18.15 8.51
N MET A 262 -6.02 -18.74 9.57
CA MET A 262 -5.51 -18.59 10.94
C MET A 262 -4.12 -19.20 11.08
N VAL A 263 -3.90 -20.40 10.52
CA VAL A 263 -2.58 -21.05 10.53
C VAL A 263 -1.55 -20.23 9.75
N VAL A 264 -1.90 -19.76 8.55
CA VAL A 264 -1.03 -18.88 7.74
C VAL A 264 -0.71 -17.60 8.51
N THR A 265 -1.70 -16.99 9.15
CA THR A 265 -1.50 -15.78 9.96
C THR A 265 -0.55 -16.05 11.12
N TRP A 266 -0.73 -17.15 11.84
CA TRP A 266 0.15 -17.55 12.94
C TRP A 266 1.61 -17.71 12.48
N VAL A 267 1.82 -18.41 11.36
CA VAL A 267 3.15 -18.60 10.76
C VAL A 267 3.77 -17.25 10.35
N GLN A 268 3.01 -16.39 9.68
CA GLN A 268 3.48 -15.09 9.21
C GLN A 268 3.88 -14.16 10.37
N VAL A 269 3.05 -14.10 11.42
CA VAL A 269 3.36 -13.33 12.63
C VAL A 269 4.57 -13.90 13.36
N GLY A 270 4.76 -15.22 13.34
CA GLY A 270 5.91 -15.90 13.93
C GLY A 270 7.27 -15.43 13.41
N TYR A 271 7.35 -14.93 12.17
CA TYR A 271 8.60 -14.38 11.63
C TYR A 271 9.03 -13.06 12.28
N TRP A 272 8.10 -12.32 12.88
CA TRP A 272 8.37 -11.04 13.55
C TRP A 272 8.95 -11.18 14.96
N LYS A 273 9.18 -12.42 15.43
CA LYS A 273 9.70 -12.70 16.76
C LYS A 273 11.09 -12.09 17.01
N ASP A 274 11.94 -12.02 15.98
CA ASP A 274 13.29 -11.46 16.06
C ASP A 274 13.80 -11.03 14.67
N SER A 275 14.73 -10.06 14.65
CA SER A 275 15.27 -9.48 13.41
C SER A 275 15.98 -10.50 12.50
N ILE A 276 16.64 -11.52 13.06
CA ILE A 276 17.35 -12.53 12.27
C ILE A 276 16.33 -13.40 11.54
N THR A 277 15.32 -13.91 12.24
CA THR A 277 14.23 -14.69 11.64
C THR A 277 13.51 -13.86 10.57
N LEU A 278 13.21 -12.59 10.87
CA LEU A 278 12.51 -11.68 9.97
C LEU A 278 13.27 -11.46 8.67
N PHE A 279 14.57 -11.11 8.73
CA PHE A 279 15.35 -10.86 7.52
C PHE A 279 15.75 -12.14 6.78
N LYS A 280 15.94 -13.27 7.47
CA LYS A 280 16.09 -14.59 6.81
C LYS A 280 14.83 -14.94 6.02
N HIS A 281 13.63 -14.72 6.59
CA HIS A 281 12.39 -14.92 5.87
C HIS A 281 12.29 -14.00 4.66
N ALA A 282 12.58 -12.71 4.82
CA ALA A 282 12.56 -11.73 3.73
C ALA A 282 13.46 -12.14 2.55
N ILE A 283 14.66 -12.66 2.82
CA ILE A 283 15.54 -13.22 1.78
C ILE A 283 14.90 -14.45 1.12
N SER A 284 14.34 -15.37 1.91
CA SER A 284 13.77 -16.63 1.38
C SER A 284 12.58 -16.45 0.43
N VAL A 285 11.83 -15.36 0.57
CA VAL A 285 10.63 -15.08 -0.25
C VAL A 285 10.89 -14.06 -1.36
N THR A 286 12.13 -13.61 -1.51
CA THR A 286 12.53 -12.60 -2.48
C THR A 286 13.43 -13.21 -3.55
N ASP A 287 13.24 -12.79 -4.81
CA ASP A 287 14.08 -13.26 -5.91
C ASP A 287 15.49 -12.65 -5.81
N ASN A 288 16.51 -13.51 -5.86
CA ASN A 288 17.92 -13.13 -5.74
C ASN A 288 18.41 -12.20 -6.85
N LYS A 289 17.67 -12.05 -7.95
CA LYS A 289 18.03 -11.15 -9.06
C LYS A 289 17.86 -9.66 -8.74
N TYR A 290 17.20 -9.31 -7.64
CA TYR A 290 16.91 -7.92 -7.31
C TYR A 290 18.09 -7.26 -6.57
N SER A 291 18.68 -6.23 -7.17
CA SER A 291 19.85 -5.51 -6.60
C SER A 291 19.59 -4.96 -5.19
N ASP A 292 18.38 -4.44 -4.94
CA ASP A 292 18.02 -3.90 -3.62
C ASP A 292 17.85 -4.98 -2.53
N LEU A 293 17.95 -6.28 -2.86
CA LEU A 293 18.07 -7.35 -1.87
C LEU A 293 19.32 -7.16 -0.98
N ALA A 294 20.34 -6.45 -1.48
CA ALA A 294 21.53 -6.08 -0.70
C ALA A 294 21.18 -5.36 0.62
N LEU A 295 20.11 -4.54 0.64
CA LEU A 295 19.62 -3.87 1.86
C LEU A 295 19.17 -4.89 2.91
N THR A 296 18.52 -5.98 2.48
CA THR A 296 18.03 -7.04 3.38
C THR A 296 19.19 -7.84 3.97
N HIS A 297 20.21 -8.17 3.16
CA HIS A 297 21.44 -8.78 3.65
C HIS A 297 22.18 -7.88 4.63
N ASN A 298 22.29 -6.58 4.34
CA ASN A 298 22.89 -5.61 5.26
C ASN A 298 22.16 -5.59 6.62
N ASN A 299 20.82 -5.53 6.61
CA ASN A 299 20.06 -5.52 7.85
C ASN A 299 20.12 -6.84 8.61
N LEU A 300 20.22 -7.98 7.92
CA LEU A 300 20.52 -9.26 8.56
C LEU A 300 21.92 -9.26 9.19
N GLY A 301 22.90 -8.62 8.54
CA GLY A 301 24.24 -8.43 9.10
C GLY A 301 24.20 -7.63 10.41
N ILE A 302 23.50 -6.51 10.43
CA ILE A 302 23.30 -5.68 11.63
C ILE A 302 22.65 -6.50 12.74
N ALA A 303 21.57 -7.24 12.43
CA ALA A 303 20.89 -8.07 13.41
C ALA A 303 21.78 -9.19 14.00
N GLN A 304 22.74 -9.71 13.22
CA GLN A 304 23.71 -10.71 13.69
C GLN A 304 24.81 -10.07 14.53
N GLU A 305 25.26 -8.86 14.16
CA GLU A 305 26.22 -8.05 14.92
C GLU A 305 25.68 -7.70 16.31
N GLU A 306 24.42 -7.27 16.40
CA GLU A 306 23.71 -7.03 17.68
C GLU A 306 23.64 -8.28 18.57
N LYS A 307 23.76 -9.48 18.00
CA LYS A 307 23.80 -10.76 18.72
C LYS A 307 25.23 -11.26 18.98
N GLY A 308 26.25 -10.47 18.65
CA GLY A 308 27.67 -10.82 18.80
C GLY A 308 28.17 -11.85 17.78
N ARG A 309 27.38 -12.20 16.76
CA ARG A 309 27.72 -13.20 15.74
C ARG A 309 28.49 -12.55 14.59
N LEU A 310 29.69 -12.05 14.90
CA LEU A 310 30.47 -11.22 13.99
C LEU A 310 30.81 -11.93 12.67
N SER A 311 31.18 -13.22 12.70
CA SER A 311 31.48 -13.98 11.49
C SER A 311 30.28 -14.10 10.55
N GLU A 312 29.08 -14.31 11.10
CA GLU A 312 27.84 -14.34 10.32
C GLU A 312 27.51 -12.95 9.76
N ALA A 313 27.68 -11.89 10.55
CA ALA A 313 27.47 -10.51 10.11
C ALA A 313 28.37 -10.13 8.92
N ILE A 314 29.67 -10.43 9.02
CA ILE A 314 30.65 -10.19 7.95
C ILE A 314 30.25 -10.93 6.66
N ALA A 315 29.78 -12.19 6.76
CA ALA A 315 29.33 -12.94 5.60
C ALA A 315 28.12 -12.28 4.91
N GLN A 316 27.20 -11.71 5.69
CA GLN A 316 26.05 -10.99 5.15
C GLN A 316 26.45 -9.66 4.50
N TYR A 317 27.33 -8.88 5.13
CA TYR A 317 27.87 -7.64 4.53
C TYR A 317 28.61 -7.94 3.22
N ARG A 318 29.43 -8.98 3.17
CA ARG A 318 30.09 -9.43 1.93
C ARG A 318 29.09 -9.83 0.85
N THR A 319 27.99 -10.47 1.22
CA THR A 319 26.93 -10.83 0.28
C THR A 319 26.22 -9.57 -0.26
N ALA A 320 25.92 -8.60 0.61
CA ALA A 320 25.35 -7.32 0.20
C ALA A 320 26.26 -6.57 -0.80
N MET A 321 27.56 -6.49 -0.53
CA MET A 321 28.54 -5.87 -1.45
C MET A 321 28.65 -6.62 -2.80
N LYS A 322 28.45 -7.94 -2.82
CA LYS A 322 28.43 -8.70 -4.08
C LYS A 322 27.16 -8.44 -4.90
N ILE A 323 26.01 -8.30 -4.24
CA ILE A 323 24.73 -8.05 -4.91
C ILE A 323 24.68 -6.62 -5.46
N LYS A 324 25.17 -5.65 -4.69
CA LYS A 324 25.16 -4.22 -5.02
C LYS A 324 26.53 -3.60 -4.69
N PRO A 325 27.50 -3.62 -5.62
CA PRO A 325 28.85 -3.13 -5.39
C PRO A 325 28.95 -1.64 -5.07
N ASP A 326 27.96 -0.85 -5.50
CA ASP A 326 27.83 0.59 -5.25
C ASP A 326 27.12 0.91 -3.91
N PHE A 327 26.85 -0.10 -3.09
CA PHE A 327 26.15 0.08 -1.82
C PHE A 327 27.12 0.39 -0.67
N ALA A 328 27.14 1.63 -0.18
CA ALA A 328 28.10 2.09 0.82
C ALA A 328 27.91 1.49 2.23
N LEU A 329 26.67 1.23 2.68
CA LEU A 329 26.39 0.85 4.08
C LEU A 329 27.12 -0.43 4.55
N PRO A 330 27.17 -1.53 3.78
CA PRO A 330 27.95 -2.71 4.15
C PRO A 330 29.44 -2.45 4.33
N HIS A 331 30.04 -1.53 3.55
CA HIS A 331 31.44 -1.14 3.72
C HIS A 331 31.65 -0.45 5.07
N ASN A 332 30.78 0.50 5.42
CA ASN A 332 30.85 1.20 6.70
C ASN A 332 30.67 0.22 7.89
N ASN A 333 29.69 -0.68 7.82
CA ASN A 333 29.44 -1.65 8.88
C ASN A 333 30.59 -2.65 9.04
N LEU A 334 31.20 -3.10 7.94
CA LEU A 334 32.39 -3.93 8.01
C LEU A 334 33.61 -3.18 8.58
N GLY A 335 33.75 -1.90 8.26
CA GLY A 335 34.73 -1.00 8.88
C GLY A 335 34.56 -0.93 10.39
N ASN A 336 33.33 -0.78 10.89
CA ASN A 336 33.02 -0.76 12.32
C ASN A 336 33.44 -2.06 13.02
N ILE A 337 33.12 -3.22 12.43
CA ILE A 337 33.51 -4.52 13.00
C ILE A 337 35.05 -4.66 13.06
N LEU A 338 35.75 -4.25 12.00
CA LEU A 338 37.22 -4.33 11.94
C LEU A 338 37.88 -3.38 12.93
N PHE A 339 37.36 -2.17 13.06
CA PHE A 339 37.83 -1.18 14.03
C PHE A 339 37.66 -1.68 15.46
N ALA A 340 36.49 -2.23 15.79
CA ALA A 340 36.23 -2.86 17.09
C ALA A 340 37.16 -4.07 17.36
N SER A 341 37.62 -4.73 16.30
CA SER A 341 38.60 -5.83 16.36
C SER A 341 40.06 -5.35 16.36
N GLN A 342 40.33 -4.05 16.58
CA GLN A 342 41.65 -3.42 16.56
C GLN A 342 42.41 -3.54 15.22
N LYS A 343 41.72 -3.86 14.12
CA LYS A 343 42.28 -3.93 12.76
C LYS A 343 42.13 -2.59 12.04
N THR A 344 42.74 -1.56 12.60
CA THR A 344 42.52 -0.16 12.21
C THR A 344 42.85 0.11 10.73
N GLU A 345 43.96 -0.43 10.21
CA GLU A 345 44.34 -0.22 8.79
C GLU A 345 43.35 -0.83 7.80
N GLU A 346 42.84 -2.04 8.10
CA GLU A 346 41.79 -2.66 7.29
C GLU A 346 40.49 -1.85 7.37
N ALA A 347 40.13 -1.38 8.56
CA ALA A 347 38.93 -0.56 8.77
C ALA A 347 38.97 0.74 7.96
N ILE A 348 40.11 1.45 7.95
CA ILE A 348 40.32 2.67 7.15
C ILE A 348 40.04 2.41 5.66
N THR A 349 40.46 1.25 5.15
CA THR A 349 40.22 0.88 3.74
C THR A 349 38.72 0.81 3.44
N TYR A 350 37.95 0.11 4.29
CA TYR A 350 36.50 0.00 4.13
C TYR A 350 35.76 1.33 4.32
N TYR A 351 36.18 2.16 5.27
CA TYR A 351 35.62 3.51 5.44
C TYR A 351 35.91 4.41 4.23
N LYS A 352 37.11 4.35 3.66
CA LYS A 352 37.43 5.08 2.42
C LYS A 352 36.55 4.63 1.26
N SER A 353 36.31 3.33 1.10
CA SER A 353 35.38 2.83 0.08
C SER A 353 33.95 3.33 0.31
N ALA A 354 33.47 3.34 1.56
CA ALA A 354 32.14 3.86 1.87
C ALA A 354 32.02 5.36 1.50
N LEU A 355 33.02 6.17 1.83
CA LEU A 355 33.07 7.59 1.49
C LEU A 355 33.19 7.86 -0.02
N GLN A 356 33.88 6.99 -0.76
CA GLN A 356 33.93 7.09 -2.22
C GLN A 356 32.58 6.79 -2.86
N LEU A 357 31.80 5.87 -2.29
CA LEU A 357 30.47 5.49 -2.79
C LEU A 357 29.37 6.48 -2.36
N SER A 358 29.45 7.00 -1.14
CA SER A 358 28.53 8.02 -0.59
C SER A 358 29.35 9.06 0.18
N PRO A 359 29.70 10.20 -0.47
CA PRO A 359 30.48 11.27 0.16
C PRO A 359 29.68 12.12 1.17
N ASP A 360 28.36 12.16 1.00
CA ASP A 360 27.38 12.78 1.91
C ASP A 360 26.99 11.81 3.04
#